data_AF-A0A9D8I1J9-F1
#
_entry.id   AF-A0A9D8I1J9-F1
#
_cell.length_a   1.000
_cell.length_b   1.000
_cell.length_c   1.000
_cell.angle_alpha   90.00
_cell.angle_beta   90.00
_cell.angle_gamma   90.00
#
_symmetry.space_group_name_H-M   'P 1'
#
loop_
_entity.id
_entity.type
_entity.pdbx_description
1 polymer ?
#
loop_
_entity_poly.entity_id
_entity_poly.type
_entity_poly.pdbx_seq_one_letter_code
_entity_poly.pdbx_strand_id
1 'polypeptide(L)' 'MRRHEAAVRGRRPTYRDPVSGYTVFTARFLADRGYCCRSGCRHCPYENAS' A
#
# COMPACT_ATOMS: atom_id res chain seq x y z
N MET A 1 10.00 -2.10 5.42
CA MET A 1 9.28 -2.62 4.23
C MET A 1 9.06 -4.15 4.19
N ARG A 2 9.73 -4.98 5.02
CA ARG A 2 9.59 -6.46 4.97
C ARG A 2 8.14 -7.01 4.99
N ARG A 3 7.21 -6.38 5.72
CA ARG A 3 5.78 -6.79 5.75
C ARG A 3 5.01 -6.41 4.49
N HIS A 4 5.34 -5.27 3.88
CA HIS A 4 4.80 -4.89 2.58
C HIS A 4 5.19 -5.95 1.54
N GLU A 5 6.48 -6.29 1.46
CA GLU A 5 6.97 -7.31 0.52
C GLU A 5 6.30 -8.67 0.75
N ALA A 6 6.14 -9.08 2.01
CA ALA A 6 5.43 -10.31 2.35
C ALA A 6 3.96 -10.29 1.89
N ALA A 7 3.27 -9.16 2.07
CA ALA A 7 1.90 -8.99 1.58
C ALA A 7 1.83 -9.00 0.05
N VAL A 8 2.75 -8.32 -0.64
CA VAL A 8 2.82 -8.34 -2.11
C VAL A 8 3.08 -9.76 -2.65
N ARG A 9 4.06 -10.48 -2.10
CA ARG A 9 4.35 -11.87 -2.49
C ARG A 9 3.17 -12.80 -2.20
N GLY A 10 2.51 -12.62 -1.06
CA GLY A 10 1.32 -13.39 -0.68
C GLY A 10 0.03 -12.95 -1.36
N ARG A 11 0.08 -12.00 -2.32
CA ARG A 11 -1.10 -11.41 -2.99
C ARG A 11 -2.16 -10.87 -2.01
N ARG A 12 -1.70 -10.38 -0.86
CA ARG A 12 -2.56 -9.73 0.12
C ARG A 12 -2.66 -8.24 -0.20
N PRO A 13 -3.87 -7.66 -0.23
CA PRO A 13 -4.05 -6.25 -0.55
C PRO A 13 -3.56 -5.31 0.55
N THR A 14 -3.41 -5.82 1.78
CA THR A 14 -3.05 -5.03 2.97
C THR A 14 -2.08 -5.78 3.88
N TYR A 15 -1.41 -5.02 4.75
CA TYR A 15 -0.68 -5.52 5.91
C TYR A 15 -0.91 -4.63 7.13
N ARG A 16 -0.72 -5.17 8.33
CA ARG A 16 -0.78 -4.38 9.58
C ARG A 16 0.59 -3.79 9.87
N ASP A 17 0.66 -2.47 10.01
CA ASP A 17 1.85 -1.76 10.44
C ASP A 17 2.08 -1.97 11.94
N PRO A 18 3.21 -2.57 12.37
CA PRO A 18 3.46 -2.82 13.79
C PRO A 18 3.75 -1.54 14.58
N VAL A 19 4.18 -0.46 13.89
CA VAL A 19 4.52 0.81 14.54
C VAL A 19 3.26 1.64 14.77
N SER A 20 2.48 1.91 13.71
CA SER A 20 1.27 2.72 13.84
C SER A 20 0.00 1.92 14.18
N GLY A 21 0.04 0.59 14.11
CA GLY A 21 -1.11 -0.29 14.30
C GLY A 21 -2.11 -0.30 13.13
N TYR A 22 -1.90 0.53 12.11
CA TYR A 22 -2.84 0.74 11.01
C TYR A 22 -2.79 -0.39 9.96
N THR A 23 -3.91 -0.55 9.27
CA THR A 23 -3.98 -1.35 8.04
C THR A 23 -3.48 -0.52 6.87
N VAL A 24 -2.40 -0.95 6.24
CA VAL A 24 -1.77 -0.27 5.11
C VAL A 24 -1.98 -1.08 3.83
N PHE A 25 -2.47 -0.43 2.77
CA PHE A 25 -2.61 -1.05 1.45
C PHE A 25 -1.26 -1.26 0.77
N THR A 26 -1.12 -2.35 0.02
CA THR A 26 0.09 -2.62 -0.78
C THR A 26 0.12 -1.76 -2.04
N ALA A 27 1.32 -1.53 -2.58
CA ALA A 27 1.50 -0.80 -3.83
C ALA A 27 0.74 -1.47 -4.97
N ARG A 28 0.76 -2.81 -5.00
CA ARG A 28 0.05 -3.60 -6.02
C ARG A 28 -1.46 -3.33 -6.00
N PHE A 29 -2.07 -3.38 -4.82
CA PHE A 29 -3.50 -3.08 -4.66
C PHE A 29 -3.85 -1.65 -5.11
N LEU A 30 -3.01 -0.67 -4.74
CA LEU A 30 -3.23 0.72 -5.11
C LEU A 30 -3.04 0.96 -6.61
N ALA A 31 -2.10 0.26 -7.26
CA ALA A 31 -1.92 0.28 -8.71
C ALA A 31 -3.12 -0.37 -9.44
N ASP A 32 -3.58 -1.53 -8.97
CA ASP A 32 -4.72 -2.25 -9.56
C ASP A 32 -6.03 -1.43 -9.46
N ARG A 33 -6.16 -0.56 -8.46
CA ARG A 33 -7.31 0.37 -8.32
C ARG A 33 -7.37 1.43 -9.42
N GLY A 34 -6.23 1.79 -10.03
CA GLY A 34 -6.19 2.67 -11.20
C GLY A 34 -6.34 4.19 -10.94
N TYR A 35 -6.46 4.64 -9.69
CA TYR A 35 -6.55 6.07 -9.38
C TYR A 35 -6.00 6.43 -7.98
N CYS A 36 -5.57 7.70 -7.83
CA CYS A 36 -5.19 8.26 -6.54
C CYS A 36 -6.42 8.72 -5.75
N CYS A 37 -6.66 8.14 -4.57
CA CYS A 37 -7.75 8.55 -3.68
C CYS A 37 -7.40 9.73 -2.76
N ARG A 38 -6.17 10.26 -2.85
CA ARG A 38 -5.66 11.42 -2.06
C ARG A 38 -5.71 11.24 -0.54
N SER A 39 -5.78 10.00 -0.05
CA SER A 39 -5.86 9.69 1.39
C SER A 39 -4.49 9.52 2.06
N GLY A 40 -3.37 9.88 1.39
CA GLY A 40 -2.01 9.74 1.93
C GLY A 40 -1.57 8.29 2.10
N CYS A 41 -1.80 7.45 1.08
CA CYS A 41 -1.44 6.03 1.17
C CYS A 41 0.08 5.86 1.02
N ARG A 42 0.74 5.25 2.02
CA ARG A 42 2.21 5.05 2.08
C ARG A 42 2.87 4.42 0.84
N HIS A 43 2.12 3.67 0.04
CA HIS A 43 2.61 2.98 -1.16
C HIS A 43 1.86 3.39 -2.42
N CYS A 44 1.26 4.58 -2.42
CA CYS A 44 0.50 5.08 -3.56
C CYS A 44 1.45 5.32 -4.74
N PRO A 45 1.26 4.62 -5.88
CA PRO A 45 2.09 4.85 -7.06
C PRO A 45 1.84 6.23 -7.70
N TYR A 46 0.74 6.90 -7.32
CA TYR A 46 0.30 8.17 -7.89
C TYR A 46 0.61 9.40 -7.02
N GLU A 47 1.13 9.22 -5.80
CA GLU A 47 1.34 10.35 -4.87
C GLU A 47 2.48 11.27 -5.30
N ASN A 48 3.51 10.71 -5.98
CA ASN A 48 4.68 11.45 -6.45
C ASN A 48 4.69 11.68 -7.97
N ALA A 49 3.58 11.44 -8.66
CA ALA A 49 3.47 11.66 -10.11
C ALA A 49 3.21 13.14 -10.46
N SER A 50 3.80 14.06 -9.69
CA SER A 50 3.69 15.53 -9.88
C SER A 50 4.96 16.07 -10.52
#